data_AF-A0A5N5QVJ1-F1
#
_entry.id   AF-A0A5N5QVJ1-F1
#
_cell.length_a   1.000
_cell.length_b   1.000
_cell.length_c   1.000
_cell.angle_alpha   90.00
_cell.angle_beta   90.00
_cell.angle_gamma   90.00
#
_symmetry.space_group_name_H-M   'P 1'
#
loop_
_entity.id
_entity.type
_entity.pdbx_description
1 polymer ?
#
loop_
_entity_poly.entity_id
_entity_poly.type
_entity_poly.pdbx_seq_one_letter_code
_entity_poly.pdbx_strand_id
1 'polypeptide(L)'
;MLGLHTDSPIRQPFRNVRVNPSWLAVSPLNNETLKFTKPSGQSVEAHISALEIPVTYSAVLSTVPALHTSKQYDVVLHVGVGLEGSIAIERLAHKTGYNQPDADGHLCDPVSANPDKDEPGASGDDESRPRERVSRGFGRGFEHCGEILRTDINVDAIVAHLKSKKGLKVRTPCHDGVMG
;
A
#
# COMPACT_ATOMS: atom_id res chain seq x y z
N MET A 1 10.48 -13.35 11.71
CA MET A 1 9.61 -12.24 12.18
C MET A 1 8.74 -11.76 11.03
N LEU A 2 7.42 -11.62 11.26
CA LEU A 2 6.44 -11.10 10.29
C LEU A 2 6.12 -9.64 10.63
N GLY A 3 6.34 -8.71 9.69
CA GLY A 3 5.96 -7.31 9.84
C GLY A 3 4.60 -7.04 9.18
N LEU A 4 3.59 -6.66 9.95
CA LEU A 4 2.31 -6.14 9.44
C LEU A 4 2.36 -4.62 9.44
N HIS A 5 2.26 -3.99 8.27
CA HIS A 5 2.26 -2.53 8.16
C HIS A 5 0.90 -2.07 7.68
N THR A 6 0.27 -1.17 8.42
CA THR A 6 -1.03 -0.59 8.04
C THR A 6 -0.90 0.90 7.87
N ASP A 7 -1.50 1.44 6.81
CA ASP A 7 -1.61 2.89 6.64
C ASP A 7 -2.81 3.44 7.44
N SER A 8 -2.57 4.17 8.53
CA SER A 8 -3.24 5.39 9.03
C SER A 8 -2.99 5.57 10.51
N PRO A 9 -2.79 6.78 11.09
CA PRO A 9 -2.91 7.00 12.51
C PRO A 9 -4.35 7.32 12.90
N ILE A 10 -4.66 7.13 14.17
CA ILE A 10 -5.92 7.44 14.88
C ILE A 10 -6.32 8.95 14.88
N ARG A 11 -5.91 9.81 13.93
CA ARG A 11 -6.29 11.25 13.96
C ARG A 11 -6.62 11.96 12.63
N GLN A 12 -6.80 11.26 11.53
CA GLN A 12 -7.32 11.89 10.29
C GLN A 12 -8.28 10.90 9.62
N PRO A 13 -9.58 11.22 9.41
CA PRO A 13 -10.41 10.39 8.55
C PRO A 13 -9.86 10.49 7.12
N PHE A 14 -9.24 9.42 6.61
CA PHE A 14 -8.98 9.36 5.17
C PHE A 14 -10.32 9.13 4.47
N ARG A 15 -10.78 10.14 3.75
CA ARG A 15 -12.16 10.24 3.23
C ARG A 15 -13.18 10.15 4.37
N ASN A 16 -14.03 9.13 4.38
CA ASN A 16 -15.14 8.97 5.33
C ASN A 16 -14.87 7.90 6.40
N VAL A 17 -13.64 7.37 6.49
CA VAL A 17 -13.31 6.27 7.41
C VAL A 17 -12.84 6.84 8.75
N ARG A 18 -13.70 6.77 9.78
CA ARG A 18 -13.37 7.27 11.14
C ARG A 18 -12.46 6.35 11.94
N VAL A 19 -12.51 5.06 11.66
CA VAL A 19 -11.71 4.03 12.32
C VAL A 19 -11.14 3.14 11.23
N ASN A 20 -9.82 2.98 11.22
CA ASN A 20 -9.15 2.18 10.21
C ASN A 20 -9.38 0.68 10.48
N PRO A 21 -10.17 -0.04 9.65
CA PRO A 21 -10.41 -1.47 9.84
C PRO A 21 -9.13 -2.31 9.66
N SER A 22 -8.15 -1.87 8.87
CA SER A 22 -6.90 -2.62 8.73
C SER A 22 -6.10 -2.60 10.03
N TRP A 23 -6.02 -1.46 10.71
CA TRP A 23 -5.38 -1.36 12.02
C TRP A 23 -6.09 -2.18 13.09
N LEU A 24 -7.43 -2.14 13.13
CA LEU A 24 -8.19 -2.98 14.05
C LEU A 24 -7.96 -4.48 13.83
N ALA A 25 -7.71 -4.89 12.59
CA ALA A 25 -7.46 -6.28 12.25
C ALA A 25 -6.07 -6.75 12.68
N VAL A 26 -5.04 -5.90 12.58
CA VAL A 26 -3.64 -6.31 12.84
C VAL A 26 -3.13 -5.97 14.24
N SER A 27 -3.66 -4.93 14.89
CA SER A 27 -3.15 -4.48 16.19
C SER A 27 -3.19 -5.55 17.29
N PRO A 28 -4.21 -6.44 17.37
CA PRO A 28 -4.20 -7.52 18.36
C PRO A 28 -3.13 -8.59 18.11
N LEU A 29 -2.51 -8.60 16.92
CA LEU A 29 -1.45 -9.55 16.57
C LEU A 29 -0.04 -9.02 16.90
N ASN A 30 0.07 -7.77 17.37
CA ASN A 30 1.37 -7.18 17.65
C ASN A 30 2.05 -7.86 18.85
N ASN A 31 3.31 -8.27 18.67
CA ASN A 31 4.10 -9.05 19.62
C ASN A 31 3.54 -10.45 19.93
N GLU A 32 2.62 -10.96 19.11
CA GLU A 32 2.13 -12.32 19.24
C GLU A 32 3.08 -13.31 18.54
N THR A 33 3.24 -14.49 19.15
CA THR A 33 3.92 -15.62 18.50
C THR A 33 2.90 -16.67 18.12
N LEU A 34 2.65 -16.82 16.83
CA LEU A 34 1.68 -17.78 16.31
C LEU A 34 2.40 -19.05 15.83
N LYS A 35 1.79 -20.21 16.12
CA LYS A 35 2.26 -21.51 15.61
C LYS A 35 1.43 -21.92 14.40
N PHE A 36 2.13 -22.27 13.33
CA PHE A 36 1.57 -22.72 12.07
C PHE A 36 2.02 -24.16 11.82
N THR A 37 1.14 -24.96 11.23
CA THR A 37 1.49 -26.32 10.80
C THR A 37 1.47 -26.35 9.29
N LYS A 38 2.64 -26.67 8.70
CA LYS A 38 2.76 -26.90 7.26
C LYS A 38 1.92 -28.13 6.85
N PRO A 39 1.51 -28.24 5.58
CA PRO A 39 0.88 -29.45 5.06
C PRO A 39 1.69 -30.73 5.30
N SER A 40 3.03 -30.61 5.40
CA SER A 40 3.93 -31.71 5.74
C SER A 40 3.86 -32.17 7.21
N GLY A 41 3.06 -31.51 8.06
CA GLY A 41 2.97 -31.76 9.50
C GLY A 41 4.03 -31.04 10.33
N GLN A 42 5.02 -30.39 9.70
CA GLN A 42 6.04 -29.61 10.40
C GLN A 42 5.44 -28.32 10.99
N SER A 43 5.65 -28.09 12.28
CA SER A 43 5.32 -26.83 12.94
C SER A 43 6.37 -25.76 12.66
N VAL A 44 5.90 -24.53 12.44
CA VAL A 44 6.70 -23.31 12.30
C VAL A 44 6.09 -22.27 13.22
N GLU A 45 6.93 -21.51 13.91
CA GLU A 45 6.48 -20.38 14.73
C GLU A 45 6.82 -19.08 14.00
N ALA A 46 5.91 -18.10 14.07
CA ALA A 46 6.19 -16.75 13.59
C ALA A 46 5.87 -15.75 14.69
N HIS A 47 6.90 -14.98 15.09
CA HIS A 47 6.73 -13.76 15.86
C HIS A 47 6.22 -12.65 14.94
N ILE A 48 5.12 -12.02 15.32
CA ILE A 48 4.45 -10.96 14.57
C ILE A 48 4.73 -9.61 15.23
N SER A 49 5.11 -8.63 14.43
CA SER A 49 5.18 -7.23 14.81
C SER A 49 4.26 -6.43 13.90
N ALA A 50 3.46 -5.54 14.46
CA ALA A 50 2.59 -4.65 13.71
C ALA A 50 3.00 -3.19 13.92
N LEU A 51 3.08 -2.44 12.83
CA LEU A 51 3.40 -1.02 12.81
C LEU A 51 2.32 -0.25 12.05
N GLU A 52 1.74 0.74 12.72
CA GLU A 52 0.84 1.71 12.13
C GLU A 52 1.67 2.83 11.46
N ILE A 53 1.49 3.02 10.16
CA ILE A 53 2.16 4.04 9.33
C ILE A 53 1.14 5.12 8.98
N PRO A 54 1.44 6.42 9.10
CA PRO A 54 0.52 7.45 8.63
C PRO A 54 0.18 7.35 7.13
N VAL A 55 -1.06 7.64 6.73
CA VAL A 55 -1.46 7.73 5.30
C VAL A 55 -0.97 9.05 4.70
N THR A 56 0.32 9.31 4.79
CA THR A 56 0.97 10.48 4.18
C THR A 56 2.12 10.01 3.32
N TYR A 57 2.31 10.64 2.16
CA TYR A 57 3.36 10.22 1.23
C TYR A 57 4.74 10.28 1.88
N SER A 58 4.99 11.30 2.71
CA SER A 58 6.26 11.49 3.43
C SER A 58 6.52 10.42 4.50
N ALA A 59 5.50 10.01 5.27
CA ALA A 59 5.66 8.96 6.27
C ALA A 59 5.92 7.60 5.63
N VAL A 60 5.21 7.27 4.54
CA VAL A 60 5.43 6.04 3.78
C VAL A 60 6.85 6.02 3.22
N LEU A 61 7.29 7.11 2.57
CA LEU A 61 8.63 7.22 1.96
C LEU A 61 9.78 7.14 2.98
N SER A 62 9.59 7.68 4.18
CA SER A 62 10.61 7.62 5.24
C SER A 62 10.67 6.28 5.96
N THR A 63 9.56 5.53 6.00
CA THR A 63 9.42 4.33 6.83
C THR A 63 9.58 3.04 6.05
N VAL A 64 8.83 2.87 4.95
CA VAL A 64 8.72 1.58 4.24
C VAL A 64 10.04 1.12 3.59
N PRO A 65 10.81 1.97 2.88
CA PRO A 65 12.09 1.56 2.30
C PRO A 65 13.09 1.08 3.35
N ALA A 66 13.14 1.75 4.51
CA ALA A 66 14.03 1.38 5.61
C ALA A 66 13.68 -0.01 6.18
N LEU A 67 12.39 -0.31 6.34
CA LEU A 67 11.92 -1.61 6.82
C LEU A 67 12.31 -2.75 5.86
N HIS A 68 12.13 -2.55 4.55
CA HIS A 68 12.53 -3.53 3.52
C HIS A 68 14.06 -3.74 3.45
N THR A 69 14.82 -2.67 3.70
CA THR A 69 16.28 -2.71 3.69
C THR A 69 16.84 -3.37 4.95
N SER A 70 16.15 -3.25 6.08
CA SER A 70 16.62 -3.74 7.38
C SER A 70 16.88 -5.26 7.44
N LYS A 71 16.20 -6.04 6.58
CA LYS A 71 16.20 -7.52 6.60
C LYS A 71 15.85 -8.15 7.97
N GLN A 72 15.22 -7.38 8.86
CA GLN A 72 14.79 -7.87 10.18
C GLN A 72 13.58 -8.82 10.10
N TYR A 73 12.85 -8.79 8.99
CA TYR A 73 11.64 -9.57 8.77
C TYR A 73 11.84 -10.58 7.64
N ASP A 74 11.37 -11.80 7.86
CA ASP A 74 11.33 -12.85 6.83
C ASP A 74 10.19 -12.59 5.83
N VAL A 75 9.10 -12.01 6.34
CA VAL A 75 7.91 -11.67 5.57
C VAL A 75 7.42 -10.30 6.00
N VAL A 76 7.02 -9.49 5.01
CA VAL A 76 6.38 -8.19 5.22
C VAL A 76 5.01 -8.25 4.54
N LEU A 77 3.95 -7.96 5.29
CA LEU A 77 2.60 -7.80 4.77
C LEU A 77 2.15 -6.36 4.97
N HIS A 78 1.81 -5.70 3.87
CA HIS A 78 1.13 -4.40 3.89
C HIS A 78 -0.38 -4.65 3.91
N VAL A 79 -1.10 -4.02 4.84
CA VAL A 79 -2.53 -4.22 5.06
C VAL A 79 -3.24 -2.86 5.04
N GLY A 80 -3.99 -2.60 3.97
CA GLY A 80 -4.70 -1.34 3.75
C GLY A 80 -6.22 -1.49 3.82
N VAL A 81 -6.91 -0.35 3.80
CA VAL A 81 -8.37 -0.29 3.66
C VAL A 81 -8.72 -0.43 2.17
N GLY A 82 -9.54 -1.41 1.84
CA GLY A 82 -10.10 -1.60 0.50
C GLY A 82 -11.61 -1.31 0.45
N LEU A 83 -12.25 -1.78 -0.62
CA LEU A 83 -13.70 -1.71 -0.78
C LEU A 83 -14.44 -2.56 0.27
N GLU A 84 -15.61 -2.09 0.69
CA GLU A 84 -16.43 -2.77 1.68
C GLU A 84 -16.88 -4.17 1.22
N GLY A 85 -17.00 -5.09 2.18
CA GLY A 85 -17.67 -6.39 1.99
C GLY A 85 -16.80 -7.51 1.41
N SER A 86 -15.52 -7.27 1.15
CA SER A 86 -14.59 -8.31 0.70
C SER A 86 -13.14 -8.05 1.11
N ILE A 87 -12.35 -9.13 1.19
CA ILE A 87 -10.88 -9.05 1.26
C ILE A 87 -10.33 -9.12 -0.16
N ALA A 88 -9.37 -8.26 -0.47
CA ALA A 88 -8.58 -8.29 -1.69
C ALA A 88 -7.12 -8.61 -1.37
N ILE A 89 -6.44 -9.29 -2.30
CA ILE A 89 -5.00 -9.52 -2.25
C ILE A 89 -4.42 -8.97 -3.54
N GLU A 90 -3.60 -7.94 -3.41
CA GLU A 90 -2.99 -7.25 -4.55
C GLU A 90 -1.94 -8.11 -5.23
N ARG A 91 -2.00 -8.18 -6.57
CA ARG A 91 -1.01 -8.89 -7.38
C ARG A 91 0.08 -7.96 -7.89
N LEU A 92 -0.28 -6.70 -8.12
CA LEU A 92 0.53 -5.69 -8.79
C LEU A 92 0.63 -4.45 -7.91
N ALA A 93 1.82 -3.85 -7.87
CA ALA A 93 2.04 -2.52 -7.32
C ALA A 93 2.46 -1.61 -8.47
N HIS A 94 1.82 -0.45 -8.57
CA HIS A 94 2.15 0.55 -9.59
C HIS A 94 3.01 1.65 -8.98
N LYS A 95 4.00 2.11 -9.73
CA LYS A 95 4.89 3.21 -9.33
C LYS A 95 4.22 4.58 -9.43
N THR A 96 3.18 4.71 -10.25
CA THR A 96 2.53 5.97 -10.62
C THR A 96 1.01 5.91 -10.45
N GLY A 97 0.35 7.07 -10.52
CA GLY A 97 -1.10 7.23 -10.43
C GLY A 97 -1.60 7.76 -9.07
N TYR A 98 -0.68 8.14 -8.18
CA TYR A 98 -0.93 8.72 -6.86
C TYR A 98 -1.37 10.19 -6.94
N ASN A 99 -2.50 10.43 -7.64
CA ASN A 99 -3.02 11.76 -7.93
C ASN A 99 -4.01 12.28 -6.88
N GLN A 100 -4.29 11.49 -5.85
CA GLN A 100 -5.17 11.86 -4.75
C GLN A 100 -4.36 12.51 -3.63
N PRO A 101 -4.92 13.51 -2.92
CA PRO A 101 -4.30 14.02 -1.71
C PRO A 101 -4.26 12.92 -0.64
N ASP A 102 -3.20 12.94 0.16
CA ASP A 102 -3.03 12.10 1.32
C ASP A 102 -3.86 12.59 2.52
N ALA A 103 -3.69 11.99 3.70
CA ALA A 103 -4.46 12.35 4.89
C ALA A 103 -4.22 13.79 5.39
N ASP A 104 -3.10 14.42 5.00
CA ASP A 104 -2.80 15.81 5.35
C ASP A 104 -3.13 16.78 4.19
N GLY A 105 -3.73 16.28 3.10
CA GLY A 105 -4.10 17.09 1.95
C GLY A 105 -2.97 17.27 0.93
N HIS A 106 -1.83 16.61 1.10
CA HIS A 106 -0.68 16.74 0.20
C HIS A 106 -0.77 15.79 -0.99
N LEU A 107 -0.37 16.26 -2.17
CA LEU A 107 -0.25 15.42 -3.37
C LEU A 107 1.11 14.74 -3.39
N CYS A 108 1.17 13.55 -4.00
CA CYS A 108 2.44 12.87 -4.26
C CYS A 108 3.29 13.68 -5.23
N ASP A 109 4.61 13.50 -5.17
CA ASP A 109 5.54 14.19 -6.06
C ASP A 109 5.27 13.82 -7.53
N PRO A 110 5.47 14.77 -8.47
CA PRO A 110 5.46 14.47 -9.90
C PRO A 110 6.59 13.50 -10.26
N VAL A 111 6.30 12.49 -11.08
CA VAL A 111 7.30 11.51 -11.54
C VAL A 111 8.21 12.12 -12.62
N SER A 112 7.70 13.12 -13.33
CA SER A 112 8.44 13.94 -14.29
C SER A 112 7.59 15.14 -14.71
N ALA A 113 7.90 16.33 -14.20
CA ALA A 113 7.75 17.53 -15.02
C ALA A 113 9.16 17.86 -15.52
N ASN A 114 9.31 18.16 -16.82
CA ASN A 114 10.53 18.83 -17.26
C ASN A 114 10.72 20.04 -16.35
N PRO A 115 11.85 20.19 -15.64
CA PRO A 115 12.08 21.33 -14.76
C PRO A 115 11.95 22.68 -15.52
N ASP A 116 12.13 22.67 -16.84
CA ASP A 116 11.99 23.84 -17.71
C ASP A 116 10.55 24.28 -18.02
N LYS A 117 9.51 23.56 -17.56
CA LYS A 117 8.09 23.91 -17.85
C LYS A 117 7.30 24.46 -16.67
N ASP A 118 7.83 24.35 -15.46
CA ASP A 118 7.18 24.82 -14.22
C ASP A 118 7.88 26.07 -13.65
N GLU A 119 8.45 26.91 -14.52
CA GLU A 119 8.84 28.27 -14.14
C GLU A 119 7.58 29.07 -13.74
N PRO A 120 7.57 29.73 -12.56
CA PRO A 120 6.47 30.58 -12.14
C PRO A 120 6.48 31.88 -12.97
N GLY A 121 6.02 31.82 -14.22
CA GLY A 121 6.12 32.94 -15.15
C GLY A 121 5.21 32.94 -16.38
N ALA A 122 4.32 31.96 -16.56
CA ALA A 122 3.37 31.99 -17.68
C ALA A 122 1.98 32.43 -17.21
N SER A 123 1.81 33.73 -16.97
CA SER A 123 0.51 34.39 -17.01
C SER A 123 -0.02 34.33 -18.45
N GLY A 124 -0.74 33.27 -18.76
CA GLY A 124 -1.35 33.03 -20.06
C GLY A 124 -2.59 32.18 -19.85
N ASP A 125 -3.69 32.86 -19.55
CA ASP A 125 -5.00 32.28 -19.27
C ASP A 125 -5.63 31.78 -20.59
N ASP A 126 -5.03 30.75 -21.19
CA ASP A 126 -5.60 30.05 -22.33
C ASP A 126 -6.39 28.83 -21.83
N GLU A 127 -7.66 29.05 -21.50
CA GLU A 127 -8.64 28.02 -21.09
C GLU A 127 -8.87 26.93 -22.15
N SER A 128 -8.33 27.08 -23.37
CA SER A 128 -8.54 26.12 -24.47
C SER A 128 -7.56 24.94 -24.48
N ARG A 129 -6.48 24.98 -23.68
CA ARG A 129 -5.49 23.90 -23.62
C ARG A 129 -5.88 22.88 -22.54
N PRO A 130 -6.06 21.58 -22.87
CA PRO A 130 -6.30 20.57 -21.85
C PRO A 130 -5.11 20.59 -20.87
N ARG A 131 -5.38 20.88 -19.59
CA ARG A 131 -4.36 20.74 -18.54
C ARG A 131 -3.90 19.29 -18.55
N GLU A 132 -2.71 19.05 -19.07
CA GLU A 132 -2.11 17.72 -19.08
C GLU A 132 -2.05 17.23 -17.63
N ARG A 133 -2.71 16.10 -17.34
CA ARG A 133 -2.73 15.57 -15.97
C ARG A 133 -1.31 15.24 -15.56
N VAL A 134 -0.78 15.98 -14.59
CA VAL A 134 0.54 15.72 -14.00
C VAL A 134 0.55 14.29 -13.45
N SER A 135 1.44 13.45 -13.96
CA SER A 135 1.62 12.09 -13.45
C SER A 135 2.38 12.14 -12.13
N ARG A 136 1.77 11.61 -11.06
CA ARG A 136 2.32 11.60 -9.70
C ARG A 136 2.59 10.19 -9.21
N GLY A 137 3.62 10.04 -8.37
CA GLY A 137 4.07 8.77 -7.86
C GLY A 137 5.55 8.75 -7.47
N PHE A 138 6.14 7.56 -7.42
CA PHE A 138 7.49 7.35 -6.91
C PHE A 138 8.53 7.50 -8.04
N GLY A 139 8.97 8.73 -8.29
CA GLY A 139 10.01 9.05 -9.29
C GLY A 139 11.42 9.00 -8.69
N ARG A 140 11.88 10.13 -8.17
CA ARG A 140 13.24 10.33 -7.66
C ARG A 140 13.59 9.31 -6.57
N GLY A 141 14.70 8.59 -6.74
CA GLY A 141 15.17 7.54 -5.82
C GLY A 141 14.57 6.15 -6.07
N PHE A 142 13.58 6.04 -6.95
CA PHE A 142 12.91 4.78 -7.33
C PHE A 142 13.12 4.46 -8.81
N GLU A 143 14.13 5.04 -9.46
CA GLU A 143 14.44 4.84 -10.88
C GLU A 143 14.76 3.37 -11.20
N HIS A 144 15.32 2.64 -10.23
CA HIS A 144 15.64 1.22 -10.33
C HIS A 144 14.41 0.30 -10.24
N CYS A 145 13.27 0.81 -9.77
CA CYS A 145 12.01 0.08 -9.71
C CYS A 145 11.32 0.16 -11.07
N GLY A 146 10.84 -0.99 -11.56
CA GLY A 146 9.94 -1.04 -12.71
C GLY A 146 8.62 -0.30 -12.43
N GLU A 147 7.93 0.10 -13.50
CA GLU A 147 6.64 0.81 -13.40
C GLU A 147 5.54 -0.01 -12.74
N ILE A 148 5.62 -1.34 -12.90
CA ILE A 148 4.75 -2.32 -12.25
C ILE A 148 5.64 -3.39 -11.61
N LEU A 149 5.41 -3.64 -10.32
CA LEU A 149 6.02 -4.75 -9.59
C LEU A 149 4.95 -5.82 -9.34
N ARG A 150 5.33 -7.08 -9.49
CA ARG A 150 4.46 -8.23 -9.20
C ARG A 150 4.90 -8.90 -7.91
N THR A 151 3.94 -9.32 -7.09
CA THR A 151 4.26 -10.13 -5.92
C THR A 151 4.72 -11.53 -6.31
N ASP A 152 5.75 -12.02 -5.63
CA ASP A 152 6.23 -13.41 -5.77
C ASP A 152 5.38 -14.41 -4.98
N ILE A 153 4.41 -13.92 -4.20
CA ILE A 153 3.50 -14.76 -3.43
C ILE A 153 2.48 -15.42 -4.37
N ASN A 154 2.19 -16.70 -4.15
CA ASN A 154 1.13 -17.41 -4.86
C ASN A 154 -0.27 -16.94 -4.40
N VAL A 155 -0.71 -15.79 -4.94
CA VAL A 155 -2.00 -15.17 -4.62
C VAL A 155 -3.16 -16.12 -4.89
N ASP A 156 -3.11 -16.88 -5.98
CA ASP A 156 -4.20 -17.77 -6.39
C ASP A 156 -4.41 -18.90 -5.35
N ALA A 157 -3.33 -19.46 -4.81
CA ALA A 157 -3.39 -20.44 -3.73
C ALA A 157 -3.95 -19.85 -2.43
N ILE A 158 -3.57 -18.61 -2.08
CA ILE A 158 -4.10 -17.94 -0.88
C ILE A 158 -5.59 -17.68 -1.04
N VAL A 159 -6.02 -17.17 -2.19
CA VAL A 159 -7.44 -16.93 -2.48
C VAL A 159 -8.23 -18.23 -2.39
N ALA A 160 -7.75 -19.31 -3.01
CA ALA A 160 -8.40 -20.61 -2.95
C ALA A 160 -8.52 -21.10 -1.49
N HIS A 161 -7.45 -20.94 -0.71
CA HIS A 161 -7.46 -21.29 0.71
C HIS A 161 -8.47 -20.46 1.50
N LEU A 162 -8.51 -19.13 1.32
CA LEU A 162 -9.44 -18.26 2.03
C LEU A 162 -10.89 -18.53 1.64
N LYS A 163 -11.18 -18.79 0.37
CA LYS A 163 -12.52 -19.18 -0.11
C LYS A 163 -12.98 -20.53 0.46
N SER A 164 -12.06 -21.43 0.80
CA SER A 164 -12.39 -22.68 1.47
C SER A 164 -12.83 -22.48 2.93
N LYS A 165 -12.51 -21.33 3.54
CA LYS A 165 -12.94 -21.01 4.91
C LYS A 165 -14.36 -20.46 4.90
N LYS A 166 -15.20 -20.97 5.80
CA LYS A 166 -16.56 -20.47 5.97
C LYS A 166 -16.54 -19.01 6.44
N GLY A 167 -17.37 -18.17 5.85
CA GLY A 167 -17.59 -16.79 6.28
C GLY A 167 -16.68 -15.72 5.66
N LEU A 168 -15.70 -16.09 4.82
CA LEU A 168 -14.84 -15.11 4.13
C LEU A 168 -15.28 -14.89 2.68
N LYS A 169 -15.61 -13.65 2.34
CA LYS A 169 -15.80 -13.20 0.96
C LYS A 169 -14.48 -12.61 0.45
N VAL A 170 -13.88 -13.24 -0.56
CA VAL A 170 -12.61 -12.81 -1.16
C VAL A 170 -12.84 -12.40 -2.61
N ARG A 171 -12.46 -11.16 -2.94
CA ARG A 171 -12.55 -10.60 -4.28
C ARG A 171 -11.17 -10.61 -4.92
N THR A 172 -11.01 -11.39 -5.99
CA THR A 172 -9.80 -11.40 -6.82
C THR A 172 -10.16 -11.71 -8.27
N PRO A 173 -9.35 -11.22 -9.23
CA PRO A 173 -8.09 -10.48 -9.03
C PRO A 173 -8.30 -8.95 -8.89
N CYS A 174 -7.58 -8.31 -7.97
CA CYS A 174 -7.34 -6.87 -8.02
C CYS A 174 -6.03 -6.68 -8.82
N HIS A 175 -6.14 -6.08 -9.99
CA HIS A 175 -4.99 -5.73 -10.83
C HIS A 175 -4.64 -4.24 -10.72
N ASP A 176 -5.40 -3.49 -9.93
CA ASP A 176 -5.39 -2.03 -9.92
C ASP A 176 -5.10 -1.55 -8.49
N GLY A 177 -3.82 -1.53 -8.10
CA GLY A 177 -3.38 -0.90 -6.84
C GLY A 177 -3.55 0.62 -6.82
N VAL A 178 -4.06 1.19 -7.92
CA VAL A 178 -4.27 2.62 -8.11
C VAL A 178 -5.49 2.78 -9.00
N MET A 179 -6.69 2.98 -8.44
CA MET A 179 -7.81 3.72 -9.05
C MET A 179 -9.05 3.71 -8.15
N GLY A 180 -9.56 4.91 -7.88
CA GLY A 180 -10.78 5.21 -7.12
C GLY A 180 -10.53 6.34 -6.15
#